data_AF-A0A6C0BTM5-F1
#
_entry.id   AF-A0A6C0BTM5-F1
#
_cell.length_a   1.000
_cell.length_b   1.000
_cell.length_c   1.000
_cell.angle_alpha   90.00
_cell.angle_beta   90.00
_cell.angle_gamma   90.00
#
_symmetry.space_group_name_H-M   'P 1'
#
loop_
_entity.id
_entity.type
_entity.pdbx_description
1 polymer ?
#
loop_
_entity_poly.entity_id
_entity_poly.type
_entity_poly.pdbx_seq_one_letter_code
_entity_poly.pdbx_strand_id
1 'polypeptide(L)'
;MNFDELYQSLEDSSEKKIEKKVDCCSDIKNYQYINETISCKLCNKLINNIIDSPEWRFYGSSDSKNTNPTRCGMPVNMLLPDSSVGTSINSKDKNSKVGLYQQWNSMPYKERSKYKVFNEISNVCKSNNLPTIISDTAASLYSIISDTKISRGNNRKGIIAACVFNACKECYVPRSVKELADMFKITPKVLTKGCKNYTEIIRINKINIDRIQNTRSINISDFIERFSYNLNFNENDIKKISIISDLCSQNDLVYDNTPPAMASGCIYLFVKLNKLTISKKDISDKCFISEVTINKCYKKLESNQKFIDQVLKKISFD
;
A
#
# COMPACT_ATOMS: atom_id res chain seq x y z
N MET A 1 -26.95 -66.11 20.39
CA MET A 1 -27.03 -64.76 19.78
C MET A 1 -25.62 -64.37 19.44
N ASN A 2 -25.33 -64.14 18.16
CA ASN A 2 -23.99 -63.84 17.69
C ASN A 2 -23.68 -62.37 18.05
N PHE A 3 -22.89 -62.15 19.08
CA PHE A 3 -22.62 -60.79 19.61
C PHE A 3 -21.87 -59.92 18.60
N ASP A 4 -21.13 -60.53 17.68
CA ASP A 4 -20.39 -59.83 16.62
C ASP A 4 -21.32 -59.21 15.56
N GLU A 5 -22.41 -59.90 15.20
CA GLU A 5 -23.44 -59.34 14.30
C GLU A 5 -24.18 -58.17 14.94
N LEU A 6 -24.38 -58.23 16.27
CA LEU A 6 -24.99 -57.15 17.03
C LEU A 6 -24.06 -55.92 17.10
N TYR A 7 -22.75 -56.15 17.29
CA TYR A 7 -21.75 -55.10 17.30
C TYR A 7 -21.59 -54.44 15.93
N GLN A 8 -21.59 -55.22 14.84
CA GLN A 8 -21.59 -54.68 13.47
C GLN A 8 -22.84 -53.83 13.18
N SER A 9 -24.02 -54.24 13.66
CA SER A 9 -25.25 -53.45 13.50
C SER A 9 -25.21 -52.10 14.27
N LEU A 10 -24.47 -52.06 15.39
CA LEU A 10 -24.24 -50.85 16.18
C LEU A 10 -23.18 -49.93 15.54
N GLU A 11 -22.15 -50.49 14.93
CA GLU A 11 -21.16 -49.74 14.15
C GLU A 11 -21.79 -49.12 12.89
N ASP A 12 -22.60 -49.88 12.14
CA ASP A 12 -23.33 -49.40 10.95
C ASP A 12 -24.36 -48.29 11.26
N SER A 13 -24.92 -48.29 12.49
CA SER A 13 -25.83 -47.23 12.94
C SER A 13 -25.11 -46.00 13.48
N SER A 14 -23.84 -46.12 13.89
CA SER A 14 -22.99 -45.01 14.30
C SER A 14 -22.33 -44.25 13.13
N GLU A 15 -22.22 -44.88 11.96
CA GLU A 15 -21.66 -44.28 10.74
C GLU A 15 -22.66 -43.48 9.89
N LYS A 16 -23.93 -43.38 10.30
CA LYS A 16 -24.78 -42.32 9.79
C LYS A 16 -24.25 -40.99 10.31
N LYS A 17 -23.30 -40.40 9.59
CA LYS A 17 -23.03 -38.96 9.61
C LYS A 17 -24.38 -38.29 9.46
N ILE A 18 -24.95 -37.85 10.58
CA ILE A 18 -26.01 -36.87 10.57
C ILE A 18 -25.34 -35.66 9.93
N GLU A 19 -25.51 -35.50 8.62
CA GLU A 19 -25.24 -34.24 7.96
C GLU A 19 -26.04 -33.24 8.79
N LYS A 20 -25.32 -32.46 9.63
CA LYS A 20 -25.93 -31.30 10.27
C LYS A 20 -26.45 -30.48 9.11
N LYS A 21 -27.76 -30.54 8.86
CA LYS A 21 -28.43 -29.63 7.95
C LYS A 21 -27.98 -28.26 8.42
N VAL A 22 -27.15 -27.61 7.61
CA VAL A 22 -26.67 -26.28 7.93
C VAL A 22 -27.92 -25.43 7.94
N ASP A 23 -28.35 -25.02 9.13
CA ASP A 23 -29.48 -24.14 9.25
C ASP A 23 -29.19 -22.91 8.39
N CYS A 24 -30.13 -22.55 7.52
CA CYS A 24 -29.99 -21.42 6.61
C CYS A 24 -29.57 -20.10 7.30
N CYS A 25 -29.79 -19.98 8.61
CA CYS A 25 -29.39 -18.86 9.46
C CYS A 25 -27.88 -18.83 9.80
N SER A 26 -27.15 -19.90 9.54
CA SER A 26 -25.71 -20.01 9.82
C SER A 26 -24.84 -19.36 8.74
N ASP A 27 -25.41 -19.16 7.55
CA ASP A 27 -24.72 -18.53 6.42
C ASP A 27 -24.88 -17.01 6.42
N ILE A 28 -23.76 -16.28 6.54
CA ILE A 28 -23.70 -14.81 6.54
C ILE A 28 -24.29 -14.21 5.24
N LYS A 29 -24.22 -14.93 4.12
CA LYS A 29 -24.78 -14.49 2.82
C LYS A 29 -26.30 -14.34 2.85
N ASN A 30 -26.97 -15.09 3.73
CA ASN A 30 -28.42 -15.09 3.88
C ASN A 30 -28.92 -13.96 4.80
N TYR A 31 -28.03 -13.11 5.31
CA TYR A 31 -28.42 -12.03 6.21
C TYR A 31 -29.04 -10.90 5.40
N GLN A 32 -30.21 -10.43 5.86
CA GLN A 32 -30.90 -9.26 5.34
C GLN A 32 -31.13 -8.28 6.48
N TYR A 33 -30.89 -7.00 6.19
CA TYR A 33 -31.17 -5.92 7.11
C TYR A 33 -32.60 -5.43 6.89
N ILE A 34 -33.47 -5.63 7.87
CA ILE A 34 -34.86 -5.16 7.85
C ILE A 34 -35.11 -4.44 9.16
N ASN A 35 -35.48 -3.15 9.10
CA ASN A 35 -35.93 -2.35 10.24
C ASN A 35 -35.10 -2.57 11.50
N GLU A 36 -33.79 -2.30 11.44
CA GLU A 36 -32.91 -2.37 12.61
C GLU A 36 -32.70 -3.78 13.17
N THR A 37 -33.06 -4.82 12.40
CA THR A 37 -32.83 -6.23 12.76
C THR A 37 -32.19 -6.98 11.60
N ILE A 38 -31.42 -8.02 11.93
CA ILE A 38 -30.85 -8.95 10.96
C ILE A 38 -31.77 -10.16 10.88
N SER A 39 -32.40 -10.37 9.74
CA SER A 39 -33.23 -11.53 9.45
C SER A 39 -32.61 -12.43 8.38
N CYS A 40 -33.00 -13.71 8.36
CA CYS A 40 -32.61 -14.63 7.31
C CYS A 40 -33.51 -14.46 6.08
N LYS A 41 -32.92 -14.25 4.89
CA LYS A 41 -33.66 -14.14 3.61
C LYS A 41 -34.53 -15.36 3.29
N LEU A 42 -34.11 -16.55 3.71
CA LEU A 42 -34.73 -17.82 3.29
C LEU A 42 -35.84 -18.27 4.23
N CYS A 43 -35.66 -18.16 5.54
CA CYS A 43 -36.64 -18.60 6.52
C CYS A 43 -37.30 -17.47 7.30
N ASN A 44 -36.91 -16.21 7.04
CA ASN A 44 -37.38 -15.00 7.72
C ASN A 44 -37.22 -15.01 9.24
N LYS A 45 -36.39 -15.92 9.77
CA LYS A 45 -36.06 -15.99 11.20
C LYS A 45 -35.21 -14.79 11.58
N LEU A 46 -35.53 -14.19 12.71
CA LEU A 46 -34.75 -13.14 13.33
C LEU A 46 -33.44 -13.73 13.88
N ILE A 47 -32.32 -13.22 13.40
CA ILE A 47 -30.96 -13.69 13.76
C ILE A 47 -30.41 -12.83 14.89
N ASN A 48 -30.45 -11.51 14.72
CA ASN A 48 -29.93 -10.57 15.71
C ASN A 48 -30.71 -9.25 15.69
N ASN A 49 -30.89 -8.67 16.89
CA ASN A 49 -31.51 -7.35 17.10
C ASN A 49 -30.49 -6.27 17.46
N ILE A 50 -29.22 -6.63 17.59
CA ILE A 50 -28.13 -5.70 17.87
C ILE A 50 -27.47 -5.33 16.54
N ILE A 51 -27.38 -4.03 16.28
CA ILE A 51 -26.77 -3.49 15.07
C ILE A 51 -25.47 -2.81 15.48
N ASP A 52 -24.46 -2.90 14.63
CA ASP A 52 -23.19 -2.19 14.79
C ASP A 52 -23.28 -0.71 14.34
N SER A 53 -24.50 -0.22 14.11
CA SER A 53 -24.78 1.16 13.72
C SER A 53 -24.88 2.01 14.99
N PRO A 54 -24.28 3.21 15.00
CA PRO A 54 -24.26 4.00 16.21
C PRO A 54 -25.70 4.44 16.59
N GLU A 55 -26.17 4.02 17.77
CA GLU A 55 -27.55 4.17 18.26
C GLU A 55 -27.95 5.62 18.63
N TRP A 56 -27.31 6.65 18.08
CA TRP A 56 -27.60 8.03 18.44
C TRP A 56 -28.70 8.66 17.58
N ARG A 57 -29.45 9.57 18.22
CA ARG A 57 -30.48 10.39 17.58
C ARG A 57 -29.88 11.61 16.90
N PHE A 58 -30.15 11.78 15.61
CA PHE A 58 -29.82 12.98 14.84
C PHE A 58 -30.83 14.09 15.12
N TYR A 59 -30.38 15.23 15.67
CA TYR A 59 -31.25 16.36 16.04
C TYR A 59 -31.59 17.31 14.87
N GLY A 60 -31.26 16.95 13.62
CA GLY A 60 -31.58 17.74 12.44
C GLY A 60 -30.47 18.73 12.03
N SER A 61 -30.58 19.27 10.80
CA SER A 61 -29.64 20.26 10.23
C SER A 61 -29.89 21.70 10.69
N SER A 62 -30.94 21.93 11.49
CA SER A 62 -31.32 23.24 12.03
C SER A 62 -30.67 23.58 13.38
N ASP A 63 -29.92 22.65 13.99
CA ASP A 63 -29.13 22.94 15.18
C ASP A 63 -27.89 23.77 14.78
N SER A 64 -27.93 25.07 15.12
CA SER A 64 -26.90 26.04 14.77
C SER A 64 -25.64 25.94 15.65
N LYS A 65 -25.57 24.96 16.56
CA LYS A 65 -24.35 24.66 17.30
C LYS A 65 -23.33 24.02 16.37
N ASN A 66 -22.17 24.66 16.22
CA ASN A 66 -21.03 24.20 15.42
C ASN A 66 -20.41 22.86 15.91
N THR A 67 -20.97 22.28 16.97
CA THR A 67 -20.50 21.07 17.64
C THR A 67 -21.65 20.09 17.77
N ASN A 68 -21.53 18.94 17.11
CA ASN A 68 -22.49 17.85 17.22
C ASN A 68 -22.62 17.42 18.70
N PRO A 69 -23.79 17.58 19.35
CA PRO A 69 -23.97 17.23 20.76
C PRO A 69 -24.17 15.73 20.99
N THR A 70 -24.00 14.90 19.95
CA THR A 70 -24.17 13.46 20.06
C THR A 70 -23.08 12.85 20.94
N ARG A 71 -23.50 12.00 21.88
CA ARG A 71 -22.62 11.25 22.80
C ARG A 71 -21.98 10.08 22.06
N CYS A 72 -21.03 10.37 21.20
CA CYS A 72 -20.14 9.36 20.63
C CYS A 72 -18.75 9.51 21.26
N GLY A 73 -18.08 8.38 21.50
CA GLY A 73 -16.65 8.41 21.82
C GLY A 73 -15.84 9.07 20.70
N MET A 74 -14.66 9.58 21.05
CA MET A 74 -13.73 10.13 20.05
C MET A 74 -13.30 9.01 19.08
N PRO A 75 -13.13 9.28 17.77
CA PRO A 75 -12.54 8.31 16.87
C PRO A 75 -11.16 7.88 17.38
N VAL A 76 -10.98 6.58 17.54
CA VAL A 76 -9.73 6.00 18.03
C VAL A 76 -8.80 5.65 16.88
N ASN A 77 -7.51 5.92 17.06
CA ASN A 77 -6.50 5.49 16.11
C ASN A 77 -5.99 4.09 16.50
N MET A 78 -6.29 3.09 15.68
CA MET A 78 -5.86 1.70 15.90
C MET A 78 -4.33 1.54 15.97
N LEU A 79 -3.55 2.45 15.38
CA LEU A 79 -2.09 2.42 15.44
C LEU A 79 -1.51 3.04 16.73
N LEU A 80 -2.32 3.79 17.48
CA LEU A 80 -1.95 4.49 18.71
C LEU A 80 -3.07 4.34 19.78
N PRO A 81 -3.39 3.11 20.21
CA PRO A 81 -4.54 2.85 21.08
C PRO A 81 -4.43 3.55 22.44
N ASP A 82 -3.25 3.58 23.08
CA ASP A 82 -3.11 4.10 24.44
C ASP A 82 -3.28 5.63 24.49
N SER A 83 -2.79 6.32 23.45
CA SER A 83 -2.93 7.77 23.30
C SER A 83 -4.31 8.19 22.80
N SER A 84 -5.09 7.26 22.23
CA SER A 84 -6.41 7.55 21.66
C SER A 84 -7.52 7.66 22.73
N VAL A 85 -7.28 7.15 23.94
CA VAL A 85 -8.28 7.11 25.04
C VAL A 85 -8.13 8.25 26.05
N GLY A 86 -7.41 9.32 25.71
CA GLY A 86 -7.15 10.47 26.58
C GLY A 86 -8.00 11.71 26.26
N THR A 87 -8.33 12.49 27.30
CA THR A 87 -8.82 13.87 27.13
C THR A 87 -7.65 14.85 27.11
N SER A 88 -7.89 16.08 26.64
CA SER A 88 -6.95 17.20 26.76
C SER A 88 -7.61 18.34 27.53
N ILE A 89 -6.90 18.92 28.49
CA ILE A 89 -7.30 20.08 29.28
C ILE A 89 -6.65 21.28 28.62
N ASN A 90 -7.45 22.05 27.90
CA ASN A 90 -7.01 23.32 27.38
C ASN A 90 -7.31 24.41 28.41
N SER A 91 -6.30 25.16 28.84
CA SER A 91 -6.47 26.30 29.74
C SER A 91 -6.16 27.59 28.97
N LYS A 92 -7.00 28.61 29.16
CA LYS A 92 -6.76 29.95 28.58
C LYS A 92 -5.50 30.60 29.17
N ASP A 93 -5.12 30.22 30.38
CA ASP A 93 -3.92 30.69 31.04
C ASP A 93 -2.69 29.92 30.56
N LYS A 94 -1.75 30.65 29.95
CA LYS A 94 -0.49 30.10 29.42
C LYS A 94 0.39 29.39 30.47
N ASN A 95 0.15 29.65 31.76
CA ASN A 95 0.93 29.10 32.89
C ASN A 95 0.17 28.02 33.69
N SER A 96 -0.88 27.42 33.13
CA SER A 96 -1.56 26.31 33.81
C SER A 96 -0.62 25.11 33.98
N LYS A 97 -0.15 24.91 35.22
CA LYS A 97 0.67 23.75 35.61
C LYS A 97 -0.03 22.44 35.27
N VAL A 98 -1.35 22.38 35.47
CA VAL A 98 -2.18 21.19 35.19
C VAL A 98 -2.16 20.84 33.70
N GLY A 99 -2.30 21.82 32.81
CA GLY A 99 -2.22 21.60 31.36
C GLY A 99 -0.84 21.10 30.92
N LEU A 100 0.24 21.67 31.48
CA LEU A 100 1.61 21.23 31.23
C LEU A 100 1.85 19.78 31.70
N TYR A 101 1.44 19.45 32.93
CA TYR A 101 1.56 18.09 33.47
C TYR A 101 0.80 17.08 32.62
N GLN A 102 -0.40 17.43 32.16
CA GLN A 102 -1.14 16.55 31.27
C GLN A 102 -0.41 16.39 29.94
N GLN A 103 0.03 17.47 29.29
CA GLN A 103 0.74 17.41 28.00
C GLN A 103 1.99 16.51 28.07
N TRP A 104 2.74 16.55 29.17
CA TRP A 104 3.89 15.67 29.37
C TRP A 104 3.50 14.20 29.48
N ASN A 105 2.34 13.89 30.05
CA ASN A 105 1.83 12.53 30.27
C ASN A 105 0.82 12.05 29.22
N SER A 106 0.40 12.89 28.26
CA SER A 106 -0.68 12.57 27.30
C SER A 106 -0.38 11.39 26.38
N MET A 107 0.89 11.05 26.15
CA MET A 107 1.28 9.95 25.29
C MET A 107 2.43 9.14 25.90
N PRO A 108 2.29 7.81 25.99
CA PRO A 108 3.39 6.93 26.36
C PRO A 108 4.61 7.10 25.45
N TYR A 109 5.81 6.87 25.97
CA TYR A 109 7.06 7.07 25.24
C TYR A 109 7.12 6.28 23.91
N LYS A 110 6.67 5.02 23.91
CA LYS A 110 6.67 4.14 22.73
C LYS A 110 5.79 4.71 21.62
N GLU A 111 4.57 5.09 21.94
CA GLU A 111 3.62 5.69 21.00
C GLU A 111 4.05 7.08 20.54
N ARG A 112 4.59 7.91 21.43
CA ARG A 112 5.18 9.21 21.06
C ARG A 112 6.30 9.05 20.03
N SER A 113 7.14 8.03 20.16
CA SER A 113 8.18 7.72 19.18
C SER A 113 7.60 7.28 17.84
N LYS A 114 6.54 6.43 17.82
CA LYS A 114 5.85 6.04 16.59
C LYS A 114 5.18 7.24 15.90
N TYR A 115 4.46 8.05 16.67
CA TYR A 115 3.76 9.25 16.20
C TYR A 115 4.70 10.25 15.53
N LYS A 116 5.89 10.49 16.10
CA LYS A 116 6.92 11.33 15.45
C LYS A 116 7.30 10.81 14.05
N VAL A 117 7.41 9.49 13.89
CA VAL A 117 7.72 8.88 12.59
C VAL A 117 6.51 8.94 11.65
N PHE A 118 5.29 8.76 12.14
CA PHE A 118 4.08 8.92 11.32
C PHE A 118 3.96 10.34 10.77
N ASN A 119 4.26 11.35 11.58
CA ASN A 119 4.33 12.73 11.12
C ASN A 119 5.45 12.96 10.11
N GLU A 120 6.63 12.37 10.31
CA GLU A 120 7.73 12.44 9.34
C GLU A 120 7.33 11.83 7.98
N ILE A 121 6.74 10.64 7.98
CA ILE A 121 6.22 9.97 6.78
C ILE A 121 5.15 10.82 6.11
N SER A 122 4.16 11.31 6.88
CA SER A 122 3.06 12.13 6.35
C SER A 122 3.59 13.42 5.71
N ASN A 123 4.56 14.09 6.35
CA ASN A 123 5.15 15.31 5.82
C ASN A 123 5.92 15.04 4.51
N VAL A 124 6.76 14.00 4.46
CA VAL A 124 7.50 13.65 3.24
C VAL A 124 6.55 13.26 2.11
N CYS A 125 5.51 12.48 2.39
CA CYS A 125 4.49 12.12 1.39
C CYS A 125 3.76 13.35 0.87
N LYS A 126 3.31 14.25 1.75
CA LYS A 126 2.64 15.51 1.37
C LYS A 126 3.52 16.42 0.52
N SER A 127 4.79 16.60 0.90
CA SER A 127 5.74 17.43 0.13
C SER A 127 6.02 16.88 -1.27
N ASN A 128 5.80 15.59 -1.50
CA ASN A 128 6.03 14.93 -2.79
C ASN A 128 4.71 14.51 -3.50
N ASN A 129 3.57 15.09 -3.10
CA ASN A 129 2.26 14.81 -3.69
C ASN A 129 1.89 13.31 -3.72
N LEU A 130 2.30 12.56 -2.71
CA LEU A 130 1.89 11.17 -2.54
C LEU A 130 0.50 11.11 -1.86
N PRO A 131 -0.43 10.28 -2.35
CA PRO A 131 -1.73 10.07 -1.73
C PRO A 131 -1.65 9.66 -0.25
N THR A 132 -2.65 10.06 0.54
CA THR A 132 -2.72 9.74 1.99
C THR A 132 -2.77 8.24 2.26
N ILE A 133 -3.37 7.45 1.37
CA ILE A 133 -3.36 5.98 1.46
C ILE A 133 -1.92 5.42 1.55
N ILE A 134 -0.94 6.05 0.90
CA ILE A 134 0.47 5.63 0.96
C ILE A 134 1.07 5.97 2.33
N SER A 135 0.76 7.15 2.89
CA SER A 135 1.25 7.50 4.23
C SER A 135 0.66 6.58 5.31
N ASP A 136 -0.62 6.23 5.20
CA ASP A 136 -1.30 5.41 6.19
C ASP A 136 -0.86 3.95 6.12
N THR A 137 -0.71 3.40 4.91
CA THR A 137 -0.14 2.07 4.70
C THR A 137 1.31 2.00 5.18
N ALA A 138 2.13 3.02 4.91
CA ALA A 138 3.50 3.09 5.42
C ALA A 138 3.55 3.18 6.96
N ALA A 139 2.65 3.94 7.59
CA ALA A 139 2.54 4.01 9.04
C ALA A 139 2.17 2.65 9.65
N SER A 140 1.22 1.94 9.03
CA SER A 140 0.86 0.57 9.40
C SER A 140 2.07 -0.37 9.33
N LEU A 141 2.81 -0.36 8.20
CA LEU A 141 4.02 -1.17 8.02
C LEU A 141 5.11 -0.82 9.05
N TYR A 142 5.31 0.47 9.33
CA TYR A 142 6.30 0.90 10.32
C TYR A 142 5.92 0.44 11.72
N SER A 143 4.63 0.46 12.08
CA SER A 143 4.16 -0.03 13.38
C SER A 143 4.58 -1.48 13.61
N ILE A 144 4.31 -2.35 12.62
CA ILE A 144 4.66 -3.78 12.62
C ILE A 144 6.18 -3.99 12.81
N ILE A 145 7.01 -3.18 12.15
CA ILE A 145 8.47 -3.28 12.25
C ILE A 145 8.99 -2.76 13.59
N SER A 146 8.43 -1.63 14.05
CA SER A 146 8.86 -1.02 15.30
C SER A 146 8.55 -1.88 16.52
N ASP A 147 7.49 -2.69 16.45
CA ASP A 147 7.12 -3.64 17.49
C ASP A 147 7.98 -4.90 17.50
N THR A 148 8.56 -5.28 16.36
CA THR A 148 9.43 -6.46 16.26
C THR A 148 10.89 -6.17 16.53
N LYS A 149 11.43 -5.09 15.97
CA LYS A 149 12.84 -4.74 16.14
C LYS A 149 13.07 -3.24 16.17
N ILE A 150 13.69 -2.78 17.24
CA ILE A 150 14.11 -1.40 17.38
C ILE A 150 15.41 -1.17 16.61
N SER A 151 15.39 -0.23 15.67
CA SER A 151 16.55 0.20 14.90
C SER A 151 16.98 1.63 15.28
N ARG A 152 18.27 1.94 15.10
CA ARG A 152 18.87 3.24 15.48
C ARG A 152 19.69 3.84 14.34
N GLY A 153 19.91 5.16 14.40
CA GLY A 153 20.74 5.92 13.47
C GLY A 153 20.29 5.80 12.00
N ASN A 154 21.25 5.65 11.09
CA ASN A 154 20.97 5.55 9.65
C ASN A 154 20.11 4.33 9.30
N ASN A 155 20.20 3.23 10.05
CA ASN A 155 19.34 2.07 9.82
C ASN A 155 17.86 2.40 10.08
N ARG A 156 17.57 3.25 11.08
CA ARG A 156 16.20 3.72 11.37
C ARG A 156 15.67 4.56 10.22
N LYS A 157 16.44 5.54 9.74
CA LYS A 157 16.06 6.37 8.58
C LYS A 157 15.83 5.53 7.32
N GLY A 158 16.71 4.55 7.08
CA GLY A 158 16.56 3.61 5.96
C GLY A 158 15.31 2.75 6.06
N ILE A 159 14.93 2.28 7.26
CA ILE A 159 13.70 1.51 7.48
C ILE A 159 12.46 2.38 7.27
N ILE A 160 12.45 3.63 7.75
CA ILE A 160 11.33 4.56 7.54
C ILE A 160 11.07 4.76 6.04
N ALA A 161 12.12 5.04 5.28
CA ALA A 161 12.02 5.18 3.82
C ALA A 161 11.66 3.85 3.13
N ALA A 162 12.12 2.71 3.65
CA ALA A 162 11.73 1.39 3.15
C ALA A 162 10.26 1.05 3.41
N CYS A 163 9.66 1.52 4.50
CA CYS A 163 8.21 1.39 4.73
C CYS A 163 7.42 2.10 3.63
N VAL A 164 7.82 3.33 3.26
CA VAL A 164 7.19 4.05 2.15
C VAL A 164 7.43 3.36 0.81
N PHE A 165 8.64 2.82 0.57
CA PHE A 165 8.91 2.03 -0.63
C PHE A 165 7.95 0.84 -0.78
N ASN A 166 7.75 0.07 0.29
CA ASN A 166 6.85 -1.08 0.25
C ASN A 166 5.38 -0.68 0.22
N ALA A 167 5.00 0.40 0.90
CA ALA A 167 3.65 0.98 0.80
C ALA A 167 3.31 1.38 -0.65
N CYS A 168 4.23 2.06 -1.35
CA CYS A 168 4.07 2.38 -2.76
C CYS A 168 3.88 1.13 -3.64
N LYS A 169 4.56 0.01 -3.31
CA LYS A 169 4.36 -1.26 -4.00
C LYS A 169 3.00 -1.89 -3.71
N GLU A 170 2.55 -1.86 -2.46
CA GLU A 170 1.22 -2.36 -2.06
C GLU A 170 0.09 -1.56 -2.71
N CYS A 171 0.27 -0.26 -2.91
CA CYS A 171 -0.70 0.62 -3.57
C CYS A 171 -0.58 0.65 -5.11
N TYR A 172 0.13 -0.28 -5.74
CA TYR A 172 0.29 -0.37 -7.21
C TYR A 172 0.94 0.86 -7.87
N VAL A 173 1.74 1.63 -7.13
CA VAL A 173 2.47 2.80 -7.64
C VAL A 173 3.94 2.74 -7.21
N PRO A 174 4.69 1.69 -7.62
CA PRO A 174 6.07 1.51 -7.17
C PRO A 174 6.92 2.73 -7.53
N ARG A 175 7.87 3.08 -6.66
CA ARG A 175 8.82 4.19 -6.87
C ARG A 175 10.22 3.61 -6.98
N SER A 176 11.11 4.26 -7.73
CA SER A 176 12.49 3.80 -7.79
C SER A 176 13.22 4.08 -6.48
N VAL A 177 14.26 3.30 -6.19
CA VAL A 177 15.09 3.49 -4.98
C VAL A 177 15.74 4.88 -4.98
N LYS A 178 16.13 5.39 -6.16
CA LYS A 178 16.76 6.71 -6.24
C LYS A 178 15.76 7.84 -6.03
N GLU A 179 14.56 7.74 -6.59
CA GLU A 179 13.47 8.70 -6.32
C GLU A 179 13.19 8.81 -4.82
N LEU A 180 12.98 7.68 -4.14
CA LEU A 180 12.67 7.70 -2.71
C LEU A 180 13.85 8.14 -1.84
N ALA A 181 15.08 7.80 -2.23
CA ALA A 181 16.27 8.28 -1.53
C ALA A 181 16.36 9.81 -1.57
N ASP A 182 16.03 10.42 -2.71
CA ASP A 182 15.97 11.87 -2.88
C ASP A 182 14.85 12.50 -2.02
N MET A 183 13.64 11.93 -2.06
CA MET A 183 12.49 12.39 -1.24
C MET A 183 12.82 12.43 0.27
N PHE A 184 13.53 11.43 0.76
CA PHE A 184 13.93 11.32 2.17
C PHE A 184 15.27 11.99 2.49
N LYS A 185 15.94 12.60 1.50
CA LYS A 185 17.29 13.20 1.64
C LYS A 185 18.30 12.24 2.26
N ILE A 186 18.25 10.98 1.84
CA ILE A 186 19.17 9.91 2.26
C ILE A 186 19.96 9.38 1.07
N THR A 187 21.09 8.72 1.34
CA THR A 187 21.84 8.09 0.25
C THR A 187 21.13 6.81 -0.22
N PRO A 188 21.17 6.48 -1.54
CA PRO A 188 20.55 5.26 -2.05
C PRO A 188 21.04 3.97 -1.36
N LYS A 189 22.31 3.96 -0.92
CA LYS A 189 22.88 2.83 -0.15
C LYS A 189 22.15 2.60 1.18
N VAL A 190 21.76 3.69 1.87
CA VAL A 190 21.01 3.60 3.14
C VAL A 190 19.62 3.06 2.89
N LEU A 191 18.93 3.49 1.83
CA LEU A 191 17.62 2.96 1.48
C LEU A 191 17.69 1.47 1.09
N THR A 192 18.64 1.06 0.24
CA THR A 192 18.80 -0.36 -0.13
C THR A 192 19.07 -1.24 1.10
N LYS A 193 19.91 -0.77 2.03
CA LYS A 193 20.13 -1.47 3.31
C LYS A 193 18.85 -1.49 4.16
N GLY A 194 18.10 -0.39 4.18
CA GLY A 194 16.79 -0.28 4.81
C GLY A 194 15.79 -1.30 4.27
N CYS A 195 15.69 -1.47 2.95
CA CYS A 195 14.82 -2.45 2.31
C CYS A 195 15.22 -3.89 2.67
N LYS A 196 16.52 -4.21 2.72
CA LYS A 196 16.99 -5.53 3.18
C LYS A 196 16.58 -5.78 4.63
N ASN A 197 16.87 -4.84 5.52
CA ASN A 197 16.50 -4.94 6.93
C ASN A 197 14.97 -5.06 7.11
N TYR A 198 14.19 -4.30 6.34
CA TYR A 198 12.72 -4.38 6.30
C TYR A 198 12.30 -5.82 5.99
N THR A 199 12.83 -6.40 4.92
CA THR A 199 12.47 -7.76 4.48
C THR A 199 12.89 -8.82 5.50
N GLU A 200 14.04 -8.66 6.16
CA GLU A 200 14.46 -9.56 7.24
C GLU A 200 13.53 -9.47 8.45
N ILE A 201 13.23 -8.26 8.91
CA ILE A 201 12.38 -8.04 10.09
C ILE A 201 10.95 -8.51 9.84
N ILE A 202 10.40 -8.21 8.67
CA ILE A 202 9.02 -8.60 8.35
C ILE A 202 8.89 -10.12 8.25
N ARG A 203 9.91 -10.84 7.73
CA ARG A 203 9.91 -12.31 7.69
C ARG A 203 10.00 -12.96 9.06
N ILE A 204 10.65 -12.29 10.02
CA ILE A 204 10.66 -12.75 11.43
C ILE A 204 9.27 -12.58 12.06
N ASN A 205 8.54 -11.54 11.65
CA ASN A 205 7.20 -11.30 12.14
C ASN A 205 6.23 -12.33 11.54
N LYS A 206 5.83 -13.34 12.32
CA LYS A 206 4.82 -14.33 11.90
C LYS A 206 3.40 -13.74 11.79
N ILE A 207 3.22 -12.45 12.09
CA ILE A 207 1.95 -11.74 11.99
C ILE A 207 1.82 -11.15 10.57
N ASN A 208 0.70 -11.42 9.90
CA ASN A 208 0.38 -10.96 8.52
C ASN A 208 1.28 -11.54 7.41
N ILE A 209 1.46 -12.87 7.42
CA ILE A 209 2.19 -13.61 6.36
C ILE A 209 1.61 -13.31 4.97
N ASP A 210 0.29 -13.16 4.85
CA ASP A 210 -0.39 -12.90 3.58
C ASP A 210 0.05 -11.58 2.93
N ARG A 211 0.27 -10.54 3.75
CA ARG A 211 0.74 -9.22 3.27
C ARG A 211 2.17 -9.29 2.74
N ILE A 212 2.98 -10.25 3.24
CA ILE A 212 4.36 -10.50 2.82
C ILE A 212 4.40 -11.36 1.55
N GLN A 213 3.54 -12.37 1.45
CA GLN A 213 3.53 -13.29 0.31
C GLN A 213 2.93 -12.67 -0.96
N ASN A 214 2.02 -11.70 -0.83
CA ASN A 214 1.34 -11.06 -1.95
C ASN A 214 2.05 -9.83 -2.53
N THR A 215 3.35 -9.62 -2.25
CA THR A 215 4.08 -8.51 -2.88
C THR A 215 4.24 -8.70 -4.39
N ARG A 216 3.51 -7.89 -5.16
CA ARG A 216 3.59 -7.82 -6.62
C ARG A 216 5.02 -7.50 -7.09
N SER A 217 5.43 -8.16 -8.16
CA SER A 217 6.64 -7.84 -8.93
C SER A 217 6.49 -6.50 -9.65
N ILE A 218 7.58 -5.73 -9.65
CA ILE A 218 7.62 -4.41 -10.29
C ILE A 218 7.85 -4.60 -11.78
N ASN A 219 6.97 -4.05 -12.61
CA ASN A 219 7.05 -4.14 -14.07
C ASN A 219 7.53 -2.84 -14.70
N ILE A 220 7.86 -2.90 -15.99
CA ILE A 220 8.33 -1.74 -16.77
C ILE A 220 7.20 -0.71 -16.92
N SER A 221 5.99 -1.18 -17.21
CA SER A 221 4.79 -0.36 -17.43
C SER A 221 4.47 0.54 -16.22
N ASP A 222 4.76 0.09 -15.00
CA ASP A 222 4.54 0.86 -13.77
C ASP A 222 5.33 2.19 -13.74
N PHE A 223 6.36 2.37 -14.56
CA PHE A 223 7.17 3.59 -14.62
C PHE A 223 6.91 4.46 -15.85
N ILE A 224 6.35 3.90 -16.93
CA ILE A 224 6.25 4.57 -18.23
C ILE A 224 5.43 5.85 -18.14
N GLU A 225 4.21 5.78 -17.60
CA GLU A 225 3.30 6.94 -17.55
C GLU A 225 3.94 8.11 -16.79
N ARG A 226 4.44 7.83 -15.60
CA ARG A 226 5.06 8.81 -14.70
C ARG A 226 6.33 9.44 -15.28
N PHE A 227 7.23 8.63 -15.84
CA PHE A 227 8.46 9.13 -16.45
C PHE A 227 8.16 9.95 -17.70
N SER A 228 7.17 9.53 -18.49
CA SER A 228 6.77 10.25 -19.69
C SER A 228 6.09 11.59 -19.35
N TYR A 229 5.27 11.63 -18.31
CA TYR A 229 4.66 12.88 -17.82
C TYR A 229 5.73 13.86 -17.30
N ASN A 230 6.75 13.37 -16.59
CA ASN A 230 7.88 14.19 -16.14
C ASN A 230 8.70 14.82 -17.30
N LEU A 231 8.60 14.24 -18.51
CA LEU A 231 9.25 14.69 -19.74
C LEU A 231 8.31 15.49 -20.65
N ASN A 232 7.09 15.80 -20.20
CA ASN A 232 6.07 16.56 -20.92
C ASN A 232 5.61 15.92 -22.25
N PHE A 233 5.54 14.58 -22.32
CA PHE A 233 4.93 13.89 -23.46
C PHE A 233 3.40 13.99 -23.46
N ASN A 234 2.82 13.99 -24.66
CA ASN A 234 1.37 13.97 -24.84
C ASN A 234 0.79 12.56 -24.56
N GLU A 235 -0.51 12.47 -24.27
CA GLU A 235 -1.17 11.17 -23.99
C GLU A 235 -1.01 10.15 -25.13
N ASN A 236 -1.03 10.62 -26.39
CA ASN A 236 -0.82 9.76 -27.55
C ASN A 236 0.61 9.18 -27.57
N ASP A 237 1.61 9.98 -27.20
CA ASP A 237 3.00 9.52 -27.11
C ASP A 237 3.17 8.52 -25.97
N ILE A 238 2.52 8.76 -24.82
CA ILE A 238 2.55 7.85 -23.68
C ILE A 238 1.97 6.48 -24.07
N LYS A 239 0.86 6.44 -24.81
CA LYS A 239 0.29 5.19 -25.33
C LYS A 239 1.26 4.46 -26.26
N LYS A 240 1.92 5.18 -27.17
CA LYS A 240 2.93 4.62 -28.07
C LYS A 240 4.12 4.04 -27.28
N ILE A 241 4.62 4.76 -26.27
CA ILE A 241 5.70 4.29 -25.39
C ILE A 241 5.26 3.07 -24.57
N SER A 242 4.01 3.03 -24.09
CA SER A 242 3.47 1.86 -23.38
C SER A 242 3.50 0.61 -24.26
N ILE A 243 3.08 0.73 -25.53
CA ILE A 243 3.13 -0.38 -26.50
C ILE A 243 4.57 -0.87 -26.70
N ILE A 244 5.55 0.05 -26.79
CA ILE A 244 6.97 -0.31 -26.88
C ILE A 244 7.41 -1.09 -25.64
N SER A 245 6.98 -0.68 -24.45
CA SER A 245 7.32 -1.35 -23.20
C SER A 245 6.70 -2.75 -23.07
N ASP A 246 5.47 -2.93 -23.57
CA ASP A 246 4.78 -4.21 -23.58
C ASP A 246 5.45 -5.18 -24.58
N LEU A 247 5.80 -4.69 -25.77
CA LEU A 247 6.57 -5.46 -26.75
C LEU A 247 7.97 -5.82 -26.22
N CYS A 248 8.61 -4.92 -25.47
CA CYS A 248 9.91 -5.19 -24.85
C CYS A 248 9.79 -6.34 -23.83
N SER A 249 8.71 -6.35 -23.05
CA SER A 249 8.42 -7.41 -22.08
C SER A 249 8.08 -8.74 -22.77
N GLN A 250 7.30 -8.71 -23.87
CA GLN A 250 6.92 -9.92 -24.61
C GLN A 250 8.08 -10.59 -25.36
N ASN A 251 9.04 -9.80 -25.83
CA ASN A 251 10.22 -10.30 -26.54
C ASN A 251 11.40 -10.61 -25.59
N ASP A 252 11.17 -10.52 -24.28
CA ASP A 252 12.15 -10.82 -23.25
C ASP A 252 13.48 -10.03 -23.38
N LEU A 253 13.38 -8.78 -23.82
CA LEU A 253 14.55 -7.94 -24.08
C LEU A 253 14.96 -7.15 -22.84
N VAL A 254 16.28 -6.98 -22.65
CA VAL A 254 16.89 -6.06 -21.65
C VAL A 254 16.70 -6.46 -20.17
N TYR A 255 16.30 -7.69 -19.85
CA TYR A 255 16.08 -8.16 -18.46
C TYR A 255 17.30 -8.10 -17.52
N ASP A 256 18.51 -7.96 -18.05
CA ASP A 256 19.71 -7.76 -17.23
C ASP A 256 19.68 -6.44 -16.43
N ASN A 257 18.74 -5.54 -16.75
CA ASN A 257 18.62 -4.23 -16.13
C ASN A 257 17.36 -4.12 -15.28
N THR A 258 17.39 -3.21 -14.30
CA THR A 258 16.24 -2.94 -13.44
C THR A 258 15.06 -2.35 -14.25
N PRO A 259 13.79 -2.64 -13.90
CA PRO A 259 12.61 -2.10 -14.59
C PRO A 259 12.61 -0.59 -14.88
N PRO A 260 13.00 0.32 -13.95
CA PRO A 260 13.04 1.74 -14.27
C PRO A 260 14.08 2.07 -15.36
N ALA A 261 15.22 1.35 -15.39
CA ALA A 261 16.23 1.52 -16.44
C ALA A 261 15.74 1.04 -17.81
N MET A 262 15.00 -0.06 -17.85
CA MET A 262 14.34 -0.56 -19.06
C MET A 262 13.31 0.46 -19.58
N ALA A 263 12.52 1.04 -18.67
CA ALA A 263 11.53 2.08 -19.00
C ALA A 263 12.19 3.32 -19.64
N SER A 264 13.27 3.85 -19.06
CA SER A 264 14.01 4.96 -19.68
C SER A 264 14.64 4.60 -21.02
N GLY A 265 15.06 3.35 -21.22
CA GLY A 265 15.52 2.86 -22.51
C GLY A 265 14.43 2.87 -23.58
N CYS A 266 13.21 2.43 -23.23
CA CYS A 266 12.04 2.46 -24.11
C CYS A 266 11.64 3.89 -24.49
N ILE A 267 11.63 4.81 -23.51
CA ILE A 267 11.36 6.24 -23.74
C ILE A 267 12.40 6.84 -24.69
N TYR A 268 13.68 6.55 -24.49
CA TYR A 268 14.73 7.09 -25.36
C TYR A 268 14.69 6.49 -26.78
N LEU A 269 14.28 5.22 -26.93
CA LEU A 269 14.01 4.63 -28.25
C LEU A 269 12.90 5.39 -28.97
N PHE A 270 11.79 5.66 -28.29
CA PHE A 270 10.68 6.43 -28.84
C PHE A 270 11.11 7.83 -29.29
N VAL A 271 11.87 8.55 -28.44
CA VAL A 271 12.46 9.86 -28.77
C VAL A 271 13.29 9.80 -30.05
N LYS A 272 14.06 8.73 -30.25
CA LYS A 272 14.88 8.55 -31.44
C LYS A 272 14.09 8.22 -32.69
N LEU A 273 13.06 7.38 -32.59
CA LEU A 273 12.19 7.04 -33.71
C LEU A 273 11.40 8.26 -34.20
N ASN A 274 10.89 9.09 -33.28
CA ASN A 274 10.17 10.33 -33.59
C ASN A 274 11.08 11.55 -33.83
N LYS A 275 12.41 11.38 -33.82
CA LYS A 275 13.39 12.48 -34.01
C LYS A 275 13.15 13.68 -33.09
N LEU A 276 12.72 13.44 -31.85
CA LEU A 276 12.49 14.49 -30.86
C LEU A 276 13.81 15.05 -30.32
N THR A 277 13.78 16.30 -29.85
CA THR A 277 14.97 17.04 -29.37
C THR A 277 15.41 16.71 -27.95
N ILE A 278 14.68 15.83 -27.25
CA ILE A 278 14.94 15.45 -25.85
C ILE A 278 16.30 14.74 -25.75
N SER A 279 17.18 15.26 -24.89
CA SER A 279 18.52 14.69 -24.70
C SER A 279 18.52 13.53 -23.71
N LYS A 280 19.57 12.70 -23.76
CA LYS A 280 19.79 11.64 -22.75
C LYS A 280 19.90 12.20 -21.34
N LYS A 281 20.47 13.41 -21.22
CA LYS A 281 20.66 14.11 -19.96
C LYS A 281 19.33 14.49 -19.34
N ASP A 282 18.39 14.99 -20.14
CA ASP A 282 17.04 15.33 -19.68
C ASP A 282 16.31 14.10 -19.13
N ILE A 283 16.41 12.96 -19.83
CA ILE A 283 15.84 11.69 -19.36
C ILE A 283 16.53 11.21 -18.09
N SER A 284 17.86 11.33 -18.02
CA SER A 284 18.65 10.96 -16.84
C SER A 284 18.22 11.73 -15.59
N ASP A 285 18.06 13.04 -15.73
CA ASP A 285 17.72 13.94 -14.63
C ASP A 285 16.27 13.72 -14.17
N LYS A 286 15.33 13.48 -15.08
CA LYS A 286 13.90 13.26 -14.75
C LYS A 286 13.57 11.85 -14.27
N CYS A 287 14.30 10.83 -14.72
CA CYS A 287 14.07 9.43 -14.37
C CYS A 287 15.07 8.90 -13.31
N PHE A 288 16.02 9.72 -12.86
CA PHE A 288 17.08 9.35 -11.91
C PHE A 288 17.95 8.16 -12.38
N ILE A 289 18.18 8.01 -13.68
CA ILE A 289 18.96 6.89 -14.24
C ILE A 289 20.14 7.43 -15.03
N SER A 290 21.33 6.85 -14.83
CA SER A 290 22.54 7.30 -15.50
C SER A 290 22.46 7.16 -17.03
N GLU A 291 22.94 8.18 -17.74
CA GLU A 291 22.97 8.22 -19.22
C GLU A 291 23.61 6.97 -19.84
N VAL A 292 24.69 6.45 -19.23
CA VAL A 292 25.36 5.23 -19.68
C VAL A 292 24.42 4.02 -19.65
N THR A 293 23.56 3.94 -18.64
CA THR A 293 22.58 2.85 -18.49
C THR A 293 21.44 2.99 -19.49
N ILE A 294 20.94 4.22 -19.70
CA ILE A 294 19.95 4.52 -20.74
C ILE A 294 20.49 4.10 -22.11
N ASN A 295 21.73 4.49 -22.41
CA ASN A 295 22.40 4.15 -23.67
C ASN A 295 22.62 2.64 -23.84
N LYS A 296 22.97 1.92 -22.76
CA LYS A 296 23.09 0.45 -22.79
C LYS A 296 21.75 -0.22 -23.09
N CYS A 297 20.66 0.21 -22.43
CA CYS A 297 19.32 -0.33 -22.67
C CYS A 297 18.86 -0.04 -24.10
N TYR A 298 19.01 1.21 -24.54
CA TYR A 298 18.70 1.64 -25.91
C TYR A 298 19.44 0.83 -26.96
N LYS A 299 20.77 0.69 -26.87
CA LYS A 299 21.55 -0.07 -27.86
C LYS A 299 21.10 -1.52 -27.96
N LYS A 300 20.73 -2.15 -26.84
CA LYS A 300 20.19 -3.53 -26.84
C LYS A 300 18.84 -3.62 -27.57
N LEU A 301 17.99 -2.60 -27.44
CA LEU A 301 16.73 -2.53 -28.19
C LEU A 301 16.98 -2.25 -29.67
N GLU A 302 17.88 -1.32 -29.98
CA GLU A 302 18.23 -0.91 -31.34
C GLU A 302 18.88 -2.05 -32.15
N SER A 303 19.73 -2.88 -31.54
CA SER A 303 20.34 -4.03 -32.20
C SER A 303 19.32 -5.08 -32.70
N ASN A 304 18.10 -5.08 -32.18
CA ASN A 304 17.08 -6.08 -32.52
C ASN A 304 16.16 -5.57 -33.63
N GLN A 305 16.57 -5.76 -34.89
CA GLN A 305 15.81 -5.31 -36.06
C GLN A 305 14.36 -5.83 -36.08
N LYS A 306 14.15 -7.11 -35.73
CA LYS A 306 12.81 -7.72 -35.66
C LYS A 306 11.88 -7.00 -34.68
N PHE A 307 12.43 -6.53 -33.57
CA PHE A 307 11.69 -5.78 -32.57
C PHE A 307 11.32 -4.38 -33.10
N ILE A 308 12.27 -3.69 -33.74
CA ILE A 308 12.00 -2.39 -34.38
C ILE A 308 10.90 -2.53 -35.44
N ASP A 309 10.97 -3.54 -36.29
CA ASP A 309 9.97 -3.77 -37.33
C ASP A 309 8.58 -4.03 -36.74
N GLN A 310 8.49 -4.75 -35.61
CA GLN A 310 7.22 -4.95 -34.89
C GLN A 310 6.69 -3.63 -34.30
N VAL A 311 7.58 -2.79 -33.76
CA VAL A 311 7.24 -1.48 -33.22
C VAL A 311 6.69 -0.58 -34.34
N LEU A 312 7.38 -0.50 -35.48
CA LEU A 312 6.97 0.28 -36.65
C LEU A 312 5.64 -0.21 -37.26
N LYS A 313 5.34 -1.52 -37.18
CA LYS A 313 4.05 -2.06 -37.63
C LYS A 313 2.88 -1.68 -36.73
N LYS A 314 3.10 -1.58 -35.41
CA LYS A 314 2.05 -1.29 -34.43
C LYS A 314 1.87 0.20 -34.16
N ILE A 315 2.86 1.03 -34.48
CA ILE A 315 2.88 2.44 -34.16
C ILE A 315 3.14 3.24 -35.43
N SER A 316 2.21 4.13 -35.78
CA SER A 316 2.49 5.20 -36.74
C SER A 316 3.32 6.29 -36.05
N PHE A 317 4.50 6.52 -36.59
CA PHE A 317 5.34 7.66 -36.24
C PHE A 317 5.12 8.74 -37.29
N ASP A 318 4.99 9.99 -36.83
CA ASP A 318 4.76 11.16 -37.68
C ASP A 318 6.10 11.78 -38.13
#